data_AF-A0AAV9A3D8-F1
#
_entry.id   AF-A0AAV9A3D8-F1
#
_cell.length_a   1.000
_cell.length_b   1.000
_cell.length_c   1.000
_cell.angle_alpha   90.00
_cell.angle_beta   90.00
_cell.angle_gamma   90.00
#
_symmetry.space_group_name_H-M   'P 1'
#
loop_
_entity.id
_entity.type
_entity.pdbx_description
1 polymer ?
#
loop_
_entity_poly.entity_id
_entity_poly.type
_entity_poly.pdbx_seq_one_letter_code
_entity_poly.pdbx_strand_id
1 'polypeptide(L)'
;MTITLQDVSILLGLLIEDRAVTGRFEDPGHLCQQLLGRIPPNNQMRGGAIEMGWLRQQFMVVPRRASGDILSYHARAYLLYVLGCTIFCNSTGSHIHSSYLRLLERLEPIYSWGSVALATLYESLTKGCMKKAKTITGCLTLL
;
A
#
# COMPACT_ATOMS: atom_id res chain seq x y z
N MET A 1 -25.36 1.56 11.31
CA MET A 1 -24.93 1.87 9.93
C MET A 1 -23.66 1.08 9.69
N THR A 2 -23.60 0.30 8.62
CA THR A 2 -22.50 -0.64 8.34
C THR A 2 -21.99 -0.36 6.92
N ILE A 3 -20.69 -0.15 6.76
CA ILE A 3 -20.07 0.15 5.46
C ILE A 3 -19.98 -1.15 4.65
N THR A 4 -20.40 -1.12 3.40
CA THR A 4 -20.43 -2.29 2.51
C THR A 4 -19.39 -2.18 1.40
N LEU A 5 -19.14 -3.27 0.66
CA LEU A 5 -18.28 -3.23 -0.52
C LEU A 5 -18.81 -2.26 -1.58
N GLN A 6 -20.13 -2.10 -1.68
CA GLN A 6 -20.73 -1.15 -2.62
C GLN A 6 -20.34 0.30 -2.26
N ASP A 7 -20.34 0.64 -0.97
CA ASP A 7 -19.87 1.96 -0.50
C ASP A 7 -18.39 2.16 -0.85
N VAL A 8 -17.56 1.12 -0.68
CA VAL A 8 -16.14 1.19 -1.06
C VAL A 8 -15.94 1.43 -2.55
N SER A 9 -16.68 0.71 -3.39
CA SER A 9 -16.59 0.88 -4.84
C SER A 9 -17.01 2.29 -5.27
N ILE A 10 -18.09 2.83 -4.69
CA ILE A 10 -18.60 4.17 -4.99
C ILE A 10 -17.65 5.26 -4.50
N LEU A 11 -17.16 5.16 -3.25
CA LEU A 11 -16.37 6.22 -2.62
C LEU A 11 -14.91 6.24 -3.06
N LEU A 12 -14.31 5.06 -3.30
CA LEU A 12 -12.89 4.95 -3.61
C LEU A 12 -12.61 4.56 -5.08
N GLY A 13 -13.62 4.16 -5.84
CA GLY A 13 -13.44 3.67 -7.21
C GLY A 13 -12.63 2.37 -7.29
N LEU A 14 -12.49 1.66 -6.17
CA LEU A 14 -11.71 0.42 -6.10
C LEU A 14 -12.53 -0.78 -6.54
N LEU A 15 -11.87 -1.71 -7.21
CA LEU A 15 -12.48 -2.98 -7.60
C LEU A 15 -12.80 -3.83 -6.38
N ILE A 16 -14.02 -4.39 -6.38
CA ILE A 16 -14.55 -5.24 -5.32
C ILE A 16 -14.69 -6.69 -5.75
N GLU A 17 -14.82 -6.95 -7.05
CA GLU A 17 -14.91 -8.30 -7.62
C GLU A 17 -13.62 -8.57 -8.40
N ASP A 18 -12.69 -9.35 -7.83
CA ASP A 18 -11.47 -9.77 -8.53
C ASP A 18 -10.61 -10.71 -7.65
N ARG A 19 -9.36 -10.99 -8.05
CA ARG A 19 -8.45 -11.87 -7.30
C ARG A 19 -8.27 -11.39 -5.87
N ALA A 20 -8.29 -12.36 -4.95
CA ALA A 20 -7.96 -12.12 -3.56
C ALA A 20 -6.50 -11.63 -3.43
N VAL A 21 -6.31 -10.61 -2.61
CA VAL A 21 -4.98 -10.13 -2.25
C VAL A 21 -4.37 -11.11 -1.26
N THR A 22 -3.36 -11.86 -1.71
CA THR A 22 -2.59 -12.78 -0.87
C THR A 22 -1.12 -12.35 -0.86
N GLY A 23 -0.50 -12.35 0.31
CA GLY A 23 0.90 -12.00 0.46
C GLY A 23 1.80 -13.22 0.33
N ARG A 24 2.99 -13.04 -0.27
CA ARG A 24 4.14 -13.92 -0.07
C ARG A 24 5.23 -13.15 0.66
N PHE A 25 5.89 -13.81 1.59
CA PHE A 25 7.09 -13.28 2.23
C PHE A 25 8.28 -13.55 1.29
N GLU A 26 8.88 -12.47 0.82
CA GLU A 26 10.08 -12.46 -0.01
C GLU A 26 11.09 -11.53 0.63
N ASP A 27 12.38 -11.68 0.28
CA ASP A 27 13.41 -10.77 0.77
C ASP A 27 13.07 -9.32 0.32
N PRO A 28 12.86 -8.38 1.27
CA PRO A 28 12.45 -7.02 0.94
C PRO A 28 13.44 -6.29 0.03
N GLY A 29 14.74 -6.53 0.21
CA GLY A 29 15.79 -5.92 -0.60
C GLY A 29 15.73 -6.41 -2.04
N HIS A 30 15.64 -7.72 -2.23
CA HIS A 30 15.45 -8.35 -3.54
C HIS A 30 14.19 -7.85 -4.24
N LEU A 31 13.05 -7.81 -3.54
CA LEU A 31 11.78 -7.37 -4.10
C LEU A 31 11.83 -5.89 -4.53
N CYS A 32 12.46 -5.02 -3.73
CA CYS A 32 12.67 -3.62 -4.09
C CYS A 32 13.62 -3.47 -5.29
N GLN A 33 14.71 -4.24 -5.33
CA GLN A 33 15.63 -4.21 -6.46
C GLN A 33 14.92 -4.63 -7.76
N GLN A 34 14.11 -5.67 -7.71
CA GLN A 34 13.40 -6.20 -8.88
C GLN A 34 12.30 -5.24 -9.35
N LEU A 35 11.46 -4.74 -8.43
CA LEU A 35 10.24 -4.03 -8.80
C LEU A 35 10.35 -2.51 -8.77
N LEU A 36 11.38 -1.96 -8.12
CA LEU A 36 11.68 -0.53 -8.05
C LEU A 36 13.04 -0.17 -8.63
N GLY A 37 13.87 -1.15 -9.00
CA GLY A 37 15.22 -0.93 -9.51
C GLY A 37 16.23 -0.43 -8.46
N ARG A 38 15.83 -0.34 -7.19
CA ARG A 38 16.62 0.24 -6.08
C ARG A 38 16.36 -0.49 -4.78
N ILE A 39 17.40 -0.65 -3.97
CA ILE A 39 17.31 -1.19 -2.61
C ILE A 39 17.29 0.00 -1.62
N PRO A 40 16.29 0.12 -0.74
CA PRO A 40 16.33 1.09 0.33
C PRO A 40 17.50 0.80 1.28
N PRO A 41 18.21 1.81 1.79
CA PRO A 41 19.25 1.58 2.78
C PRO A 41 18.66 1.02 4.08
N ASN A 42 19.46 0.28 4.85
CA ASN A 42 19.01 -0.45 6.05
C ASN A 42 18.31 0.45 7.09
N ASN A 43 18.67 1.73 7.18
CA ASN A 43 18.07 2.70 8.09
C ASN A 43 16.72 3.26 7.60
N GLN A 44 16.33 2.99 6.35
CA GLN A 44 15.03 3.34 5.76
C GLN A 44 14.12 2.11 5.66
N MET A 45 14.51 1.00 6.30
CA MET A 45 13.75 -0.22 6.37
C MET A 45 13.62 -0.70 7.80
N ARG A 46 12.43 -1.21 8.14
CA ARG A 46 12.15 -1.79 9.46
C ARG A 46 11.21 -2.97 9.33
N GLY A 47 11.69 -4.16 9.69
CA GLY A 47 10.87 -5.38 9.68
C GLY A 47 10.21 -5.67 8.33
N GLY A 48 10.93 -5.45 7.23
CA GLY A 48 10.41 -5.63 5.87
C GLY A 48 9.52 -4.50 5.34
N ALA A 49 9.27 -3.46 6.13
CA ALA A 49 8.60 -2.25 5.69
C ALA A 49 9.58 -1.17 5.24
N ILE A 50 9.21 -0.44 4.20
CA ILE A 50 9.96 0.65 3.57
C ILE A 50 9.45 1.98 4.11
N GLU A 51 10.35 2.90 4.42
CA GLU A 51 9.98 4.25 4.82
C GLU A 51 9.30 5.02 3.67
N MET A 52 8.16 5.63 3.95
CA MET A 52 7.38 6.42 3.00
C MET A 52 8.11 7.68 2.54
N GLY A 53 8.94 8.27 3.43
CA GLY A 53 9.80 9.40 3.12
C GLY A 53 10.82 9.06 2.03
N TRP A 54 11.46 7.89 2.12
CA TRP A 54 12.37 7.38 1.10
C TRP A 54 11.69 7.17 -0.25
N LEU A 55 10.54 6.49 -0.27
CA LEU A 55 9.77 6.26 -1.50
C LEU A 55 9.47 7.58 -2.22
N ARG A 56 8.98 8.57 -1.47
CA ARG A 56 8.69 9.90 -2.01
C ARG A 56 9.96 10.56 -2.55
N GLN A 57 11.05 10.58 -1.78
CA GLN A 57 12.29 11.23 -2.22
C GLN A 57 12.87 10.59 -3.49
N GLN A 58 12.83 9.26 -3.61
CA GLN A 58 13.43 8.55 -4.74
C GLN A 58 12.56 8.56 -6.01
N PHE A 59 11.23 8.56 -5.86
CA PHE A 59 10.33 8.30 -7.00
C PHE A 59 9.34 9.45 -7.31
N MET A 60 9.33 10.55 -6.55
CA MET A 60 8.39 11.66 -6.79
C MET A 60 8.58 12.37 -8.13
N VAL A 61 9.81 12.40 -8.67
CA VAL A 61 10.12 13.07 -9.94
C VAL A 61 10.46 12.04 -11.00
N VAL A 62 9.61 11.91 -12.01
CA VAL A 62 9.87 11.04 -13.16
C VAL A 62 10.83 11.75 -14.15
N PRO A 63 11.93 11.11 -14.58
CA PRO A 63 12.81 11.69 -15.59
C PRO A 63 12.08 11.96 -16.92
N ARG A 64 12.37 13.10 -17.57
CA ARG A 64 11.69 13.54 -18.82
C ARG A 64 11.75 12.53 -19.99
N ARG A 65 12.75 11.65 -20.00
CA ARG A 65 12.96 10.62 -21.03
C ARG A 65 13.11 9.25 -20.39
N ALA A 66 12.24 8.95 -19.43
CA ALA A 66 12.21 7.64 -18.77
C ALA A 66 11.86 6.53 -19.77
N SER A 67 12.58 5.41 -19.69
CA SER A 67 12.18 4.17 -20.36
C SER A 67 10.91 3.59 -19.70
N GLY A 68 10.26 2.63 -20.37
CA GLY A 68 9.08 1.95 -19.83
C GLY A 68 9.33 1.29 -18.47
N ASP A 69 10.52 0.72 -18.27
CA ASP A 69 10.90 0.10 -16.99
C ASP A 69 11.02 1.13 -15.87
N ILE A 70 11.67 2.27 -16.15
CA ILE A 70 11.78 3.37 -15.19
C ILE A 70 10.38 3.88 -14.85
N LEU A 71 9.53 4.13 -15.85
CA LEU A 71 8.16 4.57 -15.61
C LEU A 71 7.38 3.57 -14.74
N SER A 72 7.56 2.28 -14.98
CA SER A 72 6.94 1.21 -14.18
C SER A 72 7.42 1.24 -12.73
N TYR A 73 8.72 1.45 -12.48
CA TYR A 73 9.25 1.59 -11.11
C TYR A 73 8.63 2.78 -10.38
N HIS A 74 8.54 3.94 -11.05
CA HIS A 74 7.90 5.13 -10.47
C HIS A 74 6.41 4.91 -10.21
N ALA A 75 5.69 4.26 -11.13
CA ALA A 75 4.28 3.94 -10.95
C ALA A 75 4.05 2.98 -9.77
N ARG A 76 4.85 1.92 -9.64
CA ARG A 76 4.77 0.98 -8.50
C ARG A 76 5.09 1.67 -7.18
N ALA A 77 6.12 2.52 -7.13
CA ALA A 77 6.45 3.28 -5.93
C ALA A 77 5.33 4.25 -5.53
N TYR A 78 4.73 4.94 -6.51
CA TYR A 78 3.61 5.83 -6.28
C TYR A 78 2.38 5.09 -5.76
N LEU A 79 1.99 3.98 -6.41
CA LEU A 79 0.86 3.16 -5.96
C LEU A 79 1.10 2.58 -4.56
N LEU A 80 2.31 2.10 -4.28
CA LEU A 80 2.68 1.63 -2.95
C LEU A 80 2.54 2.76 -1.92
N TYR A 81 3.03 3.96 -2.24
CA TYR A 81 2.87 5.12 -1.37
C TYR A 81 1.38 5.46 -1.13
N VAL A 82 0.56 5.49 -2.18
CA VAL A 82 -0.89 5.75 -2.06
C VAL A 82 -1.56 4.70 -1.19
N LEU A 83 -1.27 3.41 -1.37
CA LEU A 83 -1.81 2.33 -0.56
C LEU A 83 -1.45 2.49 0.92
N GLY A 84 -0.22 2.90 1.23
CA GLY A 84 0.23 3.12 2.61
C GLY A 84 -0.41 4.34 3.27
N CYS A 85 -0.74 5.38 2.48
CA CYS A 85 -1.42 6.57 2.99
C CYS A 85 -2.93 6.40 3.12
N THR A 86 -3.54 5.50 2.34
CA THR A 86 -5.00 5.36 2.24
C THR A 86 -5.49 4.08 2.91
N ILE A 87 -5.22 2.93 2.31
CA ILE A 87 -5.75 1.63 2.75
C ILE A 87 -5.05 1.14 4.00
N PHE A 88 -3.72 1.17 4.02
CA PHE A 88 -2.89 0.63 5.08
C PHE A 88 -2.30 1.70 5.99
N CYS A 89 -2.97 2.86 6.09
CA CYS A 89 -2.55 3.94 6.97
C CYS A 89 -2.41 3.39 8.40
N ASN A 90 -1.22 3.48 8.97
CA ASN A 90 -0.92 3.01 10.31
C ASN A 90 -0.67 4.18 11.25
N SER A 91 -0.56 3.90 12.55
CA SER A 91 -0.46 4.94 13.58
C SER A 91 0.79 5.82 13.48
N THR A 92 1.85 5.35 12.82
CA THR A 92 3.07 6.14 12.58
C THR A 92 3.07 6.83 11.22
N GLY A 93 2.20 6.42 10.28
CA GLY A 93 2.08 6.93 8.91
C GLY A 93 3.36 6.83 8.07
N SER A 94 4.39 6.16 8.56
CA SER A 94 5.76 6.37 8.10
C SER A 94 6.34 5.21 7.30
N HIS A 95 5.74 4.02 7.37
CA HIS A 95 6.27 2.82 6.72
C HIS A 95 5.16 1.99 6.08
N ILE A 96 5.48 1.33 4.97
CA ILE A 96 4.61 0.36 4.29
C ILE A 96 5.36 -0.95 4.00
N HIS A 97 4.70 -2.09 4.19
CA HIS A 97 5.34 -3.39 3.98
C HIS A 97 5.70 -3.61 2.50
N SER A 98 6.93 -4.04 2.24
CA SER A 98 7.44 -4.28 0.88
C SER A 98 6.66 -5.36 0.13
N SER A 99 6.08 -6.36 0.82
CA SER A 99 5.28 -7.42 0.18
C SER A 99 4.13 -6.91 -0.71
N TYR A 100 3.60 -5.70 -0.45
CA TYR A 100 2.58 -5.12 -1.33
C TYR A 100 3.11 -4.77 -2.72
N LEU A 101 4.43 -4.58 -2.90
CA LEU A 101 5.03 -4.43 -4.23
C LEU A 101 4.78 -5.64 -5.11
N ARG A 102 4.72 -6.85 -4.54
CA ARG A 102 4.44 -8.07 -5.31
C ARG A 102 3.08 -8.02 -5.99
N LEU A 103 2.09 -7.43 -5.32
CA LEU A 103 0.75 -7.20 -5.86
C LEU A 103 0.72 -6.11 -6.94
N LEU A 104 1.77 -5.28 -7.00
CA LEU A 104 1.96 -4.22 -7.97
C LEU A 104 2.94 -4.62 -9.08
N GLU A 105 3.36 -5.89 -9.15
CA GLU A 105 4.23 -6.39 -10.23
C GLU A 105 3.61 -6.09 -11.59
N ARG A 106 2.31 -6.36 -11.72
CA ARG A 106 1.46 -5.88 -12.82
C ARG A 106 0.71 -4.63 -12.35
N LEU A 107 0.75 -3.58 -13.15
CA LEU A 107 0.02 -2.32 -12.88
C LEU A 107 -1.46 -2.39 -13.28
N GLU A 108 -1.92 -3.55 -13.74
CA GLU A 108 -3.33 -3.80 -14.03
C GLU A 108 -4.09 -3.99 -12.71
N PRO A 109 -5.30 -3.42 -12.56
CA PRO A 109 -6.11 -3.58 -11.36
C PRO A 109 -6.79 -4.95 -11.40
N ILE A 110 -6.04 -6.02 -11.10
CA ILE A 110 -6.54 -7.41 -11.13
C ILE A 110 -6.93 -7.94 -9.75
N TYR A 111 -6.86 -7.08 -8.74
CA TYR A 111 -7.06 -7.42 -7.34
C TYR A 111 -8.23 -6.64 -6.75
N SER A 112 -8.96 -7.30 -5.86
CA SER A 112 -10.06 -6.69 -5.11
C SER A 112 -9.55 -5.77 -3.99
N TRP A 113 -8.90 -4.66 -4.38
CA TRP A 113 -8.38 -3.66 -3.44
C TRP A 113 -9.49 -3.04 -2.58
N GLY A 114 -10.73 -3.00 -3.08
CA GLY A 114 -11.88 -2.55 -2.31
C GLY A 114 -12.19 -3.49 -1.13
N SER A 115 -12.10 -4.81 -1.35
CA SER A 115 -12.26 -5.77 -0.24
C SER A 115 -11.15 -5.63 0.79
N VAL A 116 -9.92 -5.37 0.35
CA VAL A 116 -8.79 -5.12 1.26
C VAL A 116 -9.00 -3.83 2.06
N ALA A 117 -9.47 -2.76 1.43
CA ALA A 117 -9.79 -1.50 2.10
C ALA A 117 -10.83 -1.71 3.21
N LEU A 118 -11.91 -2.43 2.90
CA LEU A 118 -12.97 -2.71 3.88
C LEU A 118 -12.49 -3.61 5.02
N ALA A 119 -11.76 -4.69 4.71
CA ALA A 119 -11.22 -5.60 5.71
C ALA A 119 -10.25 -4.87 6.66
N THR A 120 -9.36 -4.04 6.11
CA THR A 120 -8.38 -3.27 6.89
C THR A 120 -9.07 -2.24 7.79
N LEU A 121 -10.14 -1.61 7.31
CA LEU A 121 -10.97 -0.72 8.12
C LEU A 121 -11.62 -1.47 9.29
N TYR A 122 -12.29 -2.61 9.04
CA TYR A 122 -12.95 -3.35 10.10
C TYR A 122 -11.99 -3.93 11.14
N GLU A 123 -10.83 -4.38 10.71
CA GLU A 123 -9.76 -4.78 11.63
C GLU A 123 -9.31 -3.60 12.50
N SER A 124 -9.13 -2.43 11.90
CA SER A 124 -8.70 -1.21 12.61
C SER A 124 -9.76 -0.70 13.59
N LEU A 125 -11.05 -0.74 13.23
CA LEU A 125 -12.15 -0.41 14.13
C LEU A 125 -12.21 -1.39 15.31
N THR A 126 -12.08 -2.69 15.03
CA THR A 126 -12.03 -3.73 16.07
C THR A 126 -10.89 -3.47 17.05
N LYS A 127 -9.70 -3.15 16.53
CA LYS A 127 -8.54 -2.77 17.37
C LYS A 127 -8.80 -1.48 18.14
N GLY A 128 -9.44 -0.50 17.53
CA GLY A 128 -9.82 0.78 18.12
C GLY A 128 -10.78 0.66 19.31
N CYS A 129 -11.64 -0.37 19.33
CA CYS A 129 -12.53 -0.65 20.45
C CYS A 129 -11.84 -1.25 21.68
N MET A 130 -10.56 -1.65 21.58
CA MET A 130 -9.83 -2.19 22.74
C MET A 130 -9.45 -1.07 23.72
N LYS A 131 -9.56 -1.33 25.04
CA LYS A 131 -9.32 -0.35 26.12
C LYS A 131 -7.97 0.40 26.06
N LYS A 132 -6.97 -0.15 25.38
CA LYS A 132 -5.61 0.43 25.25
C LYS A 132 -5.39 1.20 23.95
N ALA A 133 -6.35 1.20 23.03
CA ALA A 133 -6.23 1.89 21.76
C ALA A 133 -6.24 3.41 21.96
N LYS A 134 -5.30 4.09 21.31
CA LYS A 134 -5.17 5.56 21.36
C LYS A 134 -5.52 6.23 20.03
N THR A 135 -5.50 5.47 18.94
CA THR A 135 -5.76 5.93 17.57
C THR A 135 -6.48 4.84 16.79
N ILE A 136 -7.26 5.25 15.80
CA ILE A 136 -7.87 4.37 14.80
C ILE A 136 -7.07 4.54 13.50
N THR A 137 -6.81 3.42 12.83
CA THR A 137 -5.97 3.34 11.62
C THR A 137 -6.79 2.80 10.44
N GLY A 138 -6.16 2.57 9.29
CA GLY A 138 -6.80 2.03 8.10
C GLY A 138 -7.47 3.09 7.22
N CYS A 139 -8.41 2.66 6.37
CA CYS A 139 -9.05 3.50 5.37
C CYS A 139 -10.19 4.35 5.93
N LEU A 140 -9.83 5.38 6.71
CA LEU A 140 -10.80 6.24 7.41
C LEU A 140 -11.68 7.09 6.48
N THR A 141 -11.33 7.24 5.19
CA THR A 141 -12.17 7.91 4.18
C THR A 141 -13.56 7.28 4.02
N LEU A 142 -13.72 6.03 4.46
CA LEU A 142 -14.99 5.30 4.41
C LEU A 142 -15.94 5.62 5.57
N LEU A 143 -15.48 6.34 6.61
CA LEU A 143 -16.27 6.74 7.78
C LEU A 143 -16.81 8.16 7.62
#